data_AF-A0A257GT58-F1
#
_entry.id   AF-A0A257GT58-F1
#
_cell.length_a   1.000
_cell.length_b   1.000
_cell.length_c   1.000
_cell.angle_alpha   90.00
_cell.angle_beta   90.00
_cell.angle_gamma   90.00
#
_symmetry.space_group_name_H-M   'P 1'
#
loop_
_entity.id
_entity.type
_entity.pdbx_description
1 polymer ?
#
loop_
_entity_poly.entity_id
_entity_poly.type
_entity_poly.pdbx_seq_one_letter_code
_entity_poly.pdbx_strand_id
1 'polypeptide(L)' 'LPNEMTSLGQKFHTQIYASNITLLKDLENAIAIGAHHCYGGLMMPPLSRHQMLHTSDSRIAKAIFSLHPHKNLNGDK' A
#
# COMPACT_ATOMS: atom_id res chain seq x y z
N LEU A 1 7.39 26.14 0.38
CA LEU A 1 6.41 25.32 -0.36
C LEU A 1 6.01 24.05 0.39
N PRO A 2 6.83 22.99 0.60
CA PRO A 2 6.36 21.78 1.31
C PRO A 2 5.95 22.07 2.76
N ASN A 3 6.78 22.82 3.49
CA ASN A 3 6.57 23.09 4.92
C ASN A 3 5.28 23.87 5.21
N GLU A 4 4.91 24.81 4.34
CA GLU A 4 3.67 25.58 4.46
C GLU A 4 2.45 24.70 4.18
N MET A 5 2.54 23.83 3.16
CA MET A 5 1.49 22.87 2.83
C MET A 5 1.28 21.86 3.96
N THR A 6 2.36 21.34 4.54
CA THR A 6 2.30 20.42 5.68
C THR A 6 1.75 21.10 6.92
N SER A 7 2.15 22.35 7.21
CA SER A 7 1.64 23.14 8.33
C SER A 7 0.14 23.43 8.19
N LEU A 8 -0.29 23.83 6.99
CA LEU A 8 -1.71 24.05 6.69
C LEU A 8 -2.50 22.75 6.80
N GLY A 9 -1.92 21.65 6.32
CA GLY A 9 -2.55 20.34 6.40
C GLY A 9 -2.71 19.83 7.84
N GLN A 10 -1.74 20.10 8.71
CA GLN A 10 -1.86 19.82 10.14
C GLN A 10 -2.95 20.69 10.79
N LYS A 11 -3.00 21.99 10.47
CA LYS A 11 -4.01 22.92 11.01
C LYS A 11 -5.44 22.49 10.67
N PHE A 12 -5.65 21.97 9.47
CA PHE A 12 -6.97 21.56 8.99
C PHE A 12 -7.18 20.04 9.01
N HIS A 13 -6.29 19.28 9.65
CA HIS A 13 -6.33 17.81 9.70
C HIS A 13 -6.50 17.13 8.33
N THR A 14 -5.95 17.72 7.27
CA THR A 14 -6.08 17.19 5.91
C THR A 14 -5.12 16.04 5.67
N GLN A 15 -5.59 15.02 4.97
CA GLN A 15 -4.75 13.91 4.51
C GLN A 15 -4.23 14.20 3.10
N ILE A 16 -2.94 13.93 2.88
CA ILE A 16 -2.29 14.15 1.58
C ILE A 16 -2.24 12.82 0.82
N TYR A 17 -2.85 12.79 -0.36
CA TYR A 17 -2.88 11.65 -1.26
C TYR A 17 -1.94 11.87 -2.44
N ALA A 18 -0.89 11.05 -2.54
CA ALA A 18 0.03 11.04 -3.67
C ALA A 18 -0.36 9.92 -4.64
N SER A 19 -0.84 10.29 -5.82
CA SER A 19 -1.16 9.36 -6.91
C SER A 19 -0.02 9.23 -7.91
N ASN A 20 -0.11 8.25 -8.81
CA ASN A 20 0.83 8.06 -9.92
C ASN A 20 2.28 7.77 -9.49
N ILE A 21 2.48 7.15 -8.34
CA ILE A 21 3.80 6.66 -7.91
C ILE A 21 4.20 5.46 -8.77
N THR A 22 5.21 5.64 -9.64
CA THR A 22 5.66 4.60 -10.58
C THR A 22 7.11 4.18 -10.37
N LEU A 23 7.93 5.04 -9.80
CA LEU A 23 9.33 4.79 -9.49
C LEU A 23 9.59 4.84 -7.98
N LEU A 24 10.61 4.13 -7.51
CA LEU A 24 11.04 4.19 -6.11
C LEU A 24 11.35 5.64 -5.69
N LYS A 25 11.91 6.44 -6.60
CA LYS A 25 12.23 7.83 -6.32
C LYS A 25 10.99 8.70 -6.08
N ASP A 26 9.90 8.42 -6.78
CA ASP A 26 8.62 9.11 -6.58
C ASP A 26 8.09 8.84 -5.16
N LEU A 27 8.24 7.59 -4.69
CA LEU A 27 7.83 7.19 -3.35
C LEU A 27 8.68 7.87 -2.27
N GLU A 28 10.01 7.90 -2.43
CA GLU A 28 10.90 8.63 -1.53
C GLU A 28 10.52 10.11 -1.43
N ASN A 29 10.22 10.73 -2.57
CA ASN A 29 9.81 12.13 -2.63
C ASN A 29 8.43 12.33 -1.95
N ALA A 30 7.47 11.42 -2.18
CA ALA A 30 6.16 11.46 -1.53
C ALA A 30 6.26 11.34 0.00
N ILE A 31 7.17 10.50 0.49
CA ILE A 31 7.46 10.38 1.92
C ILE A 31 8.09 11.67 2.45
N ALA A 32 9.07 12.23 1.72
CA ALA A 32 9.76 13.45 2.13
C ALA A 32 8.82 14.68 2.24
N ILE A 33 7.75 14.74 1.44
CA ILE A 33 6.72 15.81 1.53
C ILE A 33 5.65 15.54 2.59
N GLY A 34 5.68 14.38 3.26
CA GLY A 34 4.68 13.99 4.26
C GLY A 34 3.34 13.55 3.66
N ALA A 35 3.35 12.87 2.51
CA ALA A 35 2.15 12.24 1.98
C ALA A 35 1.65 11.14 2.94
N HIS A 36 0.35 11.11 3.19
CA HIS A 36 -0.27 10.16 4.11
C HIS A 36 -0.63 8.86 3.40
N HIS A 37 -0.99 8.96 2.13
CA HIS A 37 -1.37 7.83 1.29
C HIS A 37 -0.67 7.92 -0.06
N CYS A 38 -0.11 6.80 -0.50
CA CYS A 38 0.59 6.70 -1.79
C CYS A 38 -0.06 5.61 -2.64
N TYR A 39 -0.38 5.92 -3.90
CA TYR A 39 -0.99 5.01 -4.85
C TYR A 39 -0.33 5.14 -6.22
N GLY A 40 -0.25 4.03 -6.95
CA GLY A 40 0.31 3.99 -8.29
C GLY A 40 0.82 2.61 -8.67
N GLY A 41 1.29 2.49 -9.91
CA GLY A 41 1.72 1.23 -10.50
C GLY A 41 2.87 0.55 -9.77
N LEU A 42 3.69 1.30 -9.03
CA LEU A 42 4.78 0.73 -8.22
C LEU A 42 4.26 -0.16 -7.08
N MET A 43 3.15 0.24 -6.44
CA MET A 43 2.57 -0.50 -5.32
C MET A 43 1.58 -1.55 -5.83
N MET A 44 0.68 -1.13 -6.73
CA MET A 44 -0.35 -1.99 -7.31
C MET A 44 -0.78 -1.43 -8.67
N PRO A 45 -0.63 -2.20 -9.77
CA PRO A 45 -1.15 -1.78 -11.06
C PRO A 45 -2.70 -1.75 -11.05
N PRO A 46 -3.35 -1.11 -12.04
CA PRO A 46 -4.81 -1.19 -12.18
C PRO A 46 -5.28 -2.65 -12.30
N LEU A 47 -6.24 -3.05 -11.46
CA LEU A 47 -6.79 -4.40 -11.41
C LEU A 47 -8.30 -4.38 -11.69
N SER A 48 -8.80 -5.46 -12.28
CA SER A 48 -10.24 -5.71 -12.35
C SER A 48 -10.81 -6.02 -10.96
N ARG A 49 -12.14 -5.86 -10.79
CA ARG A 49 -12.82 -6.19 -9.53
C ARG A 49 -12.58 -7.64 -9.08
N HIS A 50 -12.56 -8.60 -10.01
CA HIS A 50 -12.29 -10.00 -9.70
C HIS A 50 -10.86 -10.20 -9.19
N GLN A 51 -9.87 -9.58 -9.84
CA GLN A 51 -8.48 -9.62 -9.37
C GLN A 51 -8.32 -8.98 -7.99
N MET A 52 -9.02 -7.88 -7.72
CA MET A 52 -9.03 -7.24 -6.40
C MET A 52 -9.51 -8.21 -5.31
N LEU A 53 -10.62 -8.93 -5.53
CA LEU A 53 -11.13 -9.93 -4.59
C LEU A 53 -10.11 -11.06 -4.35
N HIS A 54 -9.49 -11.58 -5.40
CA HIS A 54 -8.43 -12.59 -5.25
C HIS A 54 -7.23 -12.07 -4.46
N THR A 55 -6.82 -10.81 -4.65
CA THR A 55 -5.73 -10.22 -3.86
C THR A 55 -6.12 -10.04 -2.39
N SER A 56 -7.37 -9.67 -2.07
CA SER A 56 -7.83 -9.57 -0.68
C SER A 56 -7.87 -10.94 -0.01
N ASP A 57 -8.39 -11.97 -0.70
CA ASP A 57 -8.44 -13.34 -0.19
C ASP A 57 -7.03 -13.88 0.08
N SER A 58 -6.08 -13.59 -0.81
CA SER A 58 -4.67 -13.97 -0.64
C SER A 58 -4.04 -13.30 0.58
N ARG A 59 -4.34 -12.03 0.85
CA ARG A 59 -3.85 -11.31 2.03
C ARG A 59 -4.45 -11.88 3.32
N ILE A 60 -5.74 -12.19 3.32
CA ILE A 60 -6.44 -12.81 4.46
C ILE A 60 -5.86 -14.20 4.73
N ALA A 61 -5.75 -15.04 3.70
CA ALA A 61 -5.15 -16.37 3.80
C ALA A 61 -3.72 -16.30 4.36
N LYS A 62 -2.89 -15.40 3.82
CA LYS A 62 -1.52 -15.20 4.31
C LYS A 62 -1.51 -14.81 5.79
N ALA A 63 -2.40 -13.93 6.24
CA ALA A 63 -2.48 -13.55 7.66
C ALA A 63 -2.91 -14.73 8.55
N ILE A 64 -3.92 -15.49 8.15
CA ILE A 64 -4.41 -16.66 8.89
C ILE A 64 -3.34 -17.74 9.02
N PHE A 65 -2.66 -18.08 7.91
CA PHE A 65 -1.60 -19.10 7.91
C PHE A 65 -0.28 -18.63 8.55
N SER A 66 -0.07 -17.32 8.68
CA SER A 66 1.10 -16.80 9.42
C SER A 66 0.89 -16.89 10.93
N LEU A 67 -0.36 -16.84 11.42
CA LEU A 67 -0.70 -16.96 12.85
C LEU A 67 -0.64 -18.40 13.35
N HIS A 68 -1.09 -19.35 12.53
CA HIS A 68 -0.91 -20.77 12.77
C HIS A 68 -0.17 -21.36 11.57
N PRO A 69 1.15 -21.61 11.69
CA PRO A 69 1.90 -22.22 10.60
C PRO A 69 1.22 -23.55 10.25
N HIS A 70 0.56 -23.57 9.10
CA HIS A 70 -0.05 -24.78 8.59
C HIS A 70 1.11 -25.74 8.31
N LYS A 71 1.12 -26.92 8.95
CA LYS A 71 2.05 -27.98 8.55
C LYS A 71 1.80 -28.23 7.05
N ASN A 72 2.81 -28.02 6.21
CA ASN A 72 2.69 -28.31 4.79
C ASN A 72 2.29 -29.79 4.66
N LEU A 73 1.03 -30.02 4.26
CA LEU A 73 0.52 -31.32 3.82
C LEU A 73 0.77 -31.51 2.31
N ASN A 74 1.63 -30.69 1.71
CA ASN A 74 2.23 -31.03 0.43
C ASN A 74 3.08 -32.27 0.69
N GLY A 75 2.54 -33.42 0.29
CA GLY A 75 3.14 -34.73 0.48
C GLY A 75 4.53 -34.79 -0.11
N ASP A 76 5.53 -34.50 0.72
CA ASP A 76 6.84 -35.13 0.60
C ASP A 76 6.61 -36.60 0.95
N LYS A 77 6.58 -37.42 -0.09
CA LYS A 77 6.69 -38.87 0.00
C LYS A 77 7.87 -39.28 -0.85
#